data_AF-A0A1V9VAM1-F1
#
_entry.id   AF-A0A1V9VAM1-F1
#
_cell.length_a   1.000
_cell.length_b   1.000
_cell.length_c   1.000
_cell.angle_alpha   90.00
_cell.angle_beta   90.00
_cell.angle_gamma   90.00
#
_symmetry.space_group_name_H-M   'P 1'
#
loop_
_entity.id
_entity.type
_entity.pdbx_description
1 polymer ?
#
loop_
_entity_poly.entity_id
_entity_poly.type
_entity_poly.pdbx_seq_one_letter_code
_entity_poly.pdbx_strand_id
1 'polypeptide(L)'
;MKDSIIELIRQSAFDKVAFETLESIFKLYEQLQYSSDLNQLAGDIFLWLEEEFAIKNMVFSLFDINKNKKTDILSKGDKFFLDDDLSQFFIINTHTNLNATISFCATSQEHSLFLESKYNSIEATFFIISTIVQNAILKKNFIDSASLDSVTNVFSSHYFIENLSSYLKLSNNKQNEIFLLMVGIDRFKAVVDEFNYEIAEDINI
;
A
#
# COMPACT_ATOMS: atom_id res chain seq x y z
N MET A 1 -17.75 6.38 -10.77
CA MET A 1 -16.30 6.27 -11.03
C MET A 1 -15.96 6.34 -12.52
N LYS A 2 -16.29 5.34 -13.35
CA LYS A 2 -15.95 5.36 -14.79
C LYS A 2 -16.58 6.54 -15.56
N ASP A 3 -17.79 6.94 -15.18
CA ASP A 3 -18.51 8.02 -15.87
C ASP A 3 -17.85 9.39 -15.62
N SER A 4 -17.27 9.58 -14.43
CA SER A 4 -16.65 10.83 -13.99
C SER A 4 -15.40 11.18 -14.79
N ILE A 5 -14.56 10.18 -15.12
CA ILE A 5 -13.39 10.41 -15.97
C ILE A 5 -13.77 10.66 -17.45
N ILE A 6 -14.76 9.94 -17.98
CA ILE A 6 -15.22 10.15 -19.36
C ILE A 6 -15.80 11.56 -19.50
N GLU A 7 -16.55 12.01 -18.50
CA GLU A 7 -17.10 13.35 -18.47
C GLU A 7 -16.01 14.42 -18.36
N LEU A 8 -15.01 14.21 -17.49
CA LEU A 8 -13.87 15.11 -17.38
C LEU A 8 -13.10 15.23 -18.71
N ILE A 9 -12.90 14.11 -19.41
CA ILE A 9 -12.27 14.10 -20.74
C ILE A 9 -13.10 14.91 -21.74
N ARG A 10 -14.43 14.76 -21.76
CA ARG A 10 -15.30 15.55 -22.65
C ARG A 10 -15.24 17.04 -22.33
N GLN A 11 -15.26 17.40 -21.05
CA GLN A 11 -15.19 18.79 -20.61
C GLN A 11 -13.84 19.44 -20.94
N SER A 12 -12.75 18.68 -20.84
CA SER A 12 -11.40 19.18 -21.15
C SER A 12 -11.22 19.68 -22.59
N ALA A 13 -12.09 19.28 -23.53
CA ALA A 13 -12.05 19.78 -24.90
C ALA A 13 -12.48 21.25 -25.02
N PHE A 14 -13.22 21.78 -24.03
CA PHE A 14 -13.84 23.10 -24.09
C PHE A 14 -13.57 23.96 -22.85
N ASP A 15 -13.17 23.35 -21.74
CA ASP A 15 -12.84 24.02 -20.48
C ASP A 15 -11.37 23.81 -20.12
N LYS A 16 -10.65 24.92 -19.98
CA LYS A 16 -9.25 24.95 -19.59
C LYS A 16 -9.02 24.36 -18.19
N VAL A 17 -9.93 24.61 -17.24
CA VAL A 17 -9.79 24.10 -15.87
C VAL A 17 -9.94 22.58 -15.84
N ALA A 18 -10.93 22.05 -16.56
CA ALA A 18 -11.08 20.60 -16.75
C ALA A 18 -9.85 19.97 -17.41
N PHE A 19 -9.23 20.65 -18.40
CA PHE A 19 -8.00 20.19 -19.03
C PHE A 19 -6.80 20.16 -18.08
N GLU A 20 -6.58 21.24 -17.31
CA GLU A 20 -5.50 21.31 -16.31
C GLU A 20 -5.69 20.25 -15.22
N THR A 21 -6.94 20.01 -14.80
CA THR A 21 -7.27 18.93 -13.85
C THR A 21 -6.90 17.57 -14.43
N LEU A 22 -7.28 17.30 -15.69
CA LEU A 22 -6.95 16.04 -16.35
C LEU A 22 -5.44 15.84 -16.47
N GLU A 23 -4.70 16.90 -16.82
CA GLU A 23 -3.24 16.88 -16.90
C GLU A 23 -2.61 16.56 -15.54
N SER A 24 -3.10 17.18 -14.45
CA SER A 24 -2.64 16.89 -13.08
C SER A 24 -2.86 15.42 -12.70
N ILE A 25 -4.03 14.85 -13.03
CA ILE A 25 -4.32 13.43 -12.78
C ILE A 25 -3.35 12.52 -13.52
N PHE A 26 -3.03 12.80 -14.78
CA PHE A 26 -2.09 11.99 -15.55
C PHE A 26 -0.64 12.17 -15.08
N LYS A 27 -0.25 13.35 -14.61
CA LYS A 27 1.06 13.57 -13.96
C LYS A 27 1.19 12.72 -12.70
N LEU A 28 0.16 12.69 -11.84
CA LEU A 28 0.13 11.79 -10.70
C LEU A 28 0.24 10.34 -11.15
N TYR A 29 -0.57 9.92 -12.13
CA TYR A 29 -0.55 8.55 -12.65
C TYR A 29 0.86 8.14 -13.12
N GLU A 30 1.56 8.99 -13.86
CA GLU A 30 2.94 8.75 -14.28
C GLU A 30 3.90 8.66 -13.09
N GLN A 31 3.82 9.60 -12.14
CA GLN A 31 4.65 9.57 -10.92
C GLN A 31 4.49 8.26 -10.14
N LEU A 32 3.25 7.80 -9.95
CA LEU A 32 2.96 6.59 -9.19
C LEU A 32 3.49 5.31 -9.85
N GLN A 33 3.76 5.30 -11.16
CA GLN A 33 4.40 4.15 -11.81
C GLN A 33 5.83 3.92 -11.33
N TYR A 34 6.50 4.97 -10.84
CA TYR A 34 7.88 4.93 -10.37
C TYR A 34 8.00 4.77 -8.85
N SER A 35 6.88 4.71 -8.11
CA SER A 35 6.92 4.50 -6.67
C SER A 35 7.51 3.13 -6.34
N SER A 36 8.52 3.12 -5.46
CA SER A 36 9.31 1.92 -5.14
C SER A 36 8.54 0.94 -4.26
N ASP A 37 7.79 1.49 -3.32
CA ASP A 37 7.00 0.79 -2.32
C ASP A 37 5.68 1.51 -2.01
N LEU A 38 4.84 0.86 -1.19
CA LEU A 38 3.51 1.36 -0.85
C LEU A 38 3.52 2.62 0.02
N ASN A 39 4.58 2.87 0.81
CA ASN A 39 4.70 4.09 1.61
C ASN A 39 5.00 5.29 0.71
N GLN A 40 5.91 5.13 -0.25
CA GLN A 40 6.20 6.17 -1.25
C GLN A 40 4.93 6.48 -2.05
N LEU A 41 4.24 5.45 -2.56
CA LEU A 41 2.98 5.62 -3.29
C LEU A 41 1.92 6.35 -2.46
N ALA A 42 1.74 5.99 -1.19
CA ALA A 42 0.78 6.67 -0.31
C ALA A 42 1.18 8.13 -0.06
N GLY A 43 2.49 8.40 0.06
CA GLY A 43 3.04 9.74 0.23
C GLY A 43 2.83 10.62 -1.01
N ASP A 44 3.06 10.08 -2.20
CA ASP A 44 2.84 10.76 -3.48
C ASP A 44 1.36 11.13 -3.66
N ILE A 45 0.43 10.22 -3.33
CA ILE A 45 -1.02 10.50 -3.33
C ILE A 45 -1.36 11.60 -2.31
N PHE A 46 -0.77 11.56 -1.12
CA PHE A 46 -1.00 12.60 -0.10
C PHE A 46 -0.57 13.98 -0.60
N LEU A 47 0.64 14.10 -1.14
CA LEU A 47 1.17 15.37 -1.64
C LEU A 47 0.28 15.94 -2.73
N TRP A 48 -0.18 15.09 -3.66
CA TRP A 48 -1.11 15.53 -4.70
C TRP A 48 -2.45 16.03 -4.14
N LEU A 49 -3.03 15.32 -3.16
CA LEU A 49 -4.27 15.75 -2.50
C LEU A 49 -4.09 17.07 -1.72
N GLU A 50 -2.92 17.28 -1.11
CA GLU A 50 -2.56 18.50 -0.41
C GLU A 50 -2.42 19.68 -1.39
N GLU A 51 -1.74 19.47 -2.51
CA GLU A 51 -1.50 20.50 -3.53
C GLU A 51 -2.77 20.90 -4.28
N GLU A 52 -3.57 19.93 -4.75
CA GLU A 52 -4.74 20.18 -5.60
C GLU A 52 -6.00 20.55 -4.80
N PHE A 53 -6.13 20.04 -3.57
CA PHE A 53 -7.36 20.18 -2.78
C PHE A 53 -7.15 20.71 -1.36
N ALA A 54 -5.92 21.06 -0.96
CA ALA A 54 -5.62 21.53 0.40
C ALA A 54 -5.99 20.52 1.51
N ILE A 55 -6.01 19.23 1.18
CA ILE A 55 -6.26 18.15 2.14
C ILE A 55 -5.03 17.94 3.02
N LYS A 56 -5.20 18.14 4.34
CA LYS A 56 -4.11 17.99 5.32
C LYS A 56 -4.18 16.70 6.13
N ASN A 57 -5.37 16.14 6.24
CA ASN A 57 -5.64 14.95 7.04
C ASN A 57 -5.97 13.80 6.11
N MET A 58 -5.09 12.79 6.06
CA MET A 58 -5.25 11.62 5.18
C MET A 58 -4.75 10.37 5.89
N VAL A 59 -5.50 9.28 5.76
CA VAL A 59 -5.09 7.93 6.16
C VAL A 59 -5.19 7.01 4.95
N PHE A 60 -4.05 6.43 4.57
CA PHE A 60 -3.96 5.30 3.65
C PHE A 60 -3.84 4.03 4.49
N SER A 61 -4.75 3.09 4.30
CA SER A 61 -4.75 1.83 5.05
C SER A 61 -5.03 0.61 4.18
N LEU A 62 -4.54 -0.54 4.63
CA LEU A 62 -4.90 -1.85 4.09
C LEU A 62 -5.83 -2.57 5.07
N PHE A 63 -6.90 -3.14 4.54
CA PHE A 63 -7.85 -3.95 5.29
C PHE A 63 -7.79 -5.40 4.83
N ASP A 64 -7.32 -6.28 5.72
CA ASP A 64 -7.33 -7.72 5.52
C ASP A 64 -8.71 -8.27 5.92
N ILE A 65 -9.49 -8.67 4.92
CA ILE A 65 -10.84 -9.20 5.07
C ILE A 65 -10.83 -10.51 5.89
N ASN A 66 -9.81 -11.35 5.69
CA ASN A 66 -9.73 -12.66 6.34
C ASN A 66 -9.40 -12.52 7.83
N LYS A 67 -8.49 -11.59 8.16
CA LYS A 67 -8.04 -11.34 9.54
C LYS A 67 -8.88 -10.29 10.26
N ASN A 68 -9.82 -9.66 9.56
CA ASN A 68 -10.56 -8.49 10.02
C ASN A 68 -9.62 -7.42 10.63
N LYS A 69 -8.50 -7.16 9.95
CA LYS A 69 -7.41 -6.33 10.48
C LYS A 69 -7.12 -5.16 9.55
N LYS A 70 -7.20 -3.94 10.09
CA LYS A 70 -6.74 -2.72 9.44
C LYS A 70 -5.27 -2.47 9.79
N THR A 71 -4.47 -2.11 8.80
CA THR A 71 -3.08 -1.67 8.96
C THR A 71 -2.89 -0.35 8.23
N ASP A 72 -2.54 0.70 8.97
CA ASP A 72 -2.27 2.00 8.37
C ASP A 72 -0.88 1.99 7.73
N ILE A 73 -0.83 2.37 6.45
CA ILE A 73 0.41 2.51 5.68
C ILE A 73 0.94 3.93 5.83
N LEU A 74 0.03 4.91 5.77
CA LEU A 74 0.34 6.31 5.97
C LEU A 74 -0.76 6.96 6.79
N SER A 75 -0.36 7.82 7.73
CA SER A 75 -1.27 8.72 8.45
C SER A 75 -0.64 10.11 8.49
N LYS A 76 -1.38 11.11 8.00
CA LYS A 76 -0.99 12.51 7.94
C LYS A 76 -2.06 13.37 8.60
N GLY A 77 -1.61 14.40 9.32
CA GLY A 77 -2.49 15.32 10.02
C GLY A 77 -3.08 14.74 11.31
N ASP A 78 -4.22 15.31 11.71
CA ASP A 78 -4.94 14.93 12.91
C ASP A 78 -5.74 13.63 12.70
N LYS A 79 -6.00 12.91 13.79
CA LYS A 79 -6.85 11.71 13.74
C LYS A 79 -8.30 12.11 13.50
N PHE A 80 -8.94 11.42 12.57
CA PHE A 80 -10.37 11.58 12.27
C PHE A 80 -11.05 10.22 12.16
N PHE A 81 -12.37 10.21 12.30
CA PHE A 81 -13.19 9.02 12.14
C PHE A 81 -13.86 9.01 10.76
N LEU A 82 -14.10 7.82 10.22
CA LEU A 82 -14.70 7.65 8.88
C LEU A 82 -16.19 8.01 8.83
N ASP A 83 -16.87 8.02 9.98
CA ASP A 83 -18.27 8.38 10.15
C ASP A 83 -18.50 9.87 10.47
N ASP A 84 -17.43 10.67 10.48
CA ASP A 84 -17.51 12.12 10.62
C ASP A 84 -18.06 12.77 9.33
N ASP A 85 -18.88 13.82 9.48
CA ASP A 85 -19.57 14.51 8.39
C ASP A 85 -18.60 15.17 7.38
N LEU A 86 -17.36 15.40 7.80
CA LEU A 86 -16.30 16.01 6.99
C LEU A 86 -15.38 14.98 6.32
N SER A 87 -15.60 13.70 6.57
CA SER A 87 -14.75 12.61 6.09
C SER A 87 -15.22 12.04 4.76
N GLN A 88 -14.27 11.78 3.89
CA GLN A 88 -14.48 11.08 2.62
C GLN A 88 -13.52 9.89 2.54
N PHE A 89 -13.94 8.84 1.84
CA PHE A 89 -13.10 7.67 1.64
C PHE A 89 -13.35 6.99 0.30
N PHE A 90 -12.29 6.37 -0.21
CA PHE A 90 -12.27 5.58 -1.42
C PHE A 90 -11.74 4.19 -1.10
N ILE A 91 -12.48 3.16 -1.52
CA ILE A 91 -12.08 1.77 -1.37
C ILE A 91 -11.58 1.28 -2.72
N ILE A 92 -10.33 0.84 -2.74
CA ILE A 92 -9.73 0.19 -3.90
C ILE A 92 -9.72 -1.31 -3.62
N ASN A 93 -10.65 -2.02 -4.26
CA ASN A 93 -10.72 -3.46 -4.21
C ASN A 93 -9.59 -4.05 -5.07
N THR A 94 -8.81 -4.98 -4.52
CA THR A 94 -7.70 -5.64 -5.24
C THR A 94 -8.09 -6.99 -5.84
N HIS A 95 -9.34 -7.42 -5.66
CA HIS A 95 -9.82 -8.77 -5.92
C HIS A 95 -9.06 -9.85 -5.14
N THR A 96 -8.40 -9.47 -4.05
CA THR A 96 -7.78 -10.36 -3.06
C THR A 96 -8.41 -10.17 -1.68
N ASN A 97 -7.84 -10.77 -0.63
CA ASN A 97 -8.26 -10.54 0.75
C ASN A 97 -7.81 -9.18 1.32
N LEU A 98 -7.02 -8.38 0.58
CA LEU A 98 -6.51 -7.10 1.04
C LEU A 98 -7.08 -5.94 0.21
N ASN A 99 -7.92 -5.11 0.81
CA ASN A 99 -8.41 -3.88 0.17
C ASN A 99 -7.61 -2.67 0.65
N ALA A 100 -7.42 -1.69 -0.22
CA ALA A 100 -6.95 -0.38 0.22
C ALA A 100 -8.12 0.53 0.54
N THR A 101 -7.96 1.34 1.59
CA THR A 101 -8.86 2.44 1.93
C THR A 101 -8.04 3.71 2.05
N ILE A 102 -8.36 4.67 1.19
CA ILE A 102 -7.80 6.01 1.22
C ILE A 102 -8.89 6.91 1.77
N SER A 103 -8.64 7.49 2.93
CA SER A 103 -9.60 8.35 3.62
C SER A 103 -8.96 9.69 3.93
N PHE A 104 -9.75 10.74 3.89
CA PHE A 104 -9.31 12.09 4.19
C PHE A 104 -10.46 12.92 4.75
N CYS A 105 -10.13 14.01 5.45
CA CYS A 105 -11.11 14.84 6.12
C CYS A 105 -10.91 16.31 5.78
N ALA A 106 -12.02 17.01 5.49
CA ALA A 106 -12.04 18.45 5.30
C ALA A 106 -11.72 19.18 6.61
N THR A 107 -11.05 20.32 6.52
CA THR A 107 -10.65 21.11 7.70
C THR A 107 -11.75 22.04 8.22
N SER A 108 -12.82 22.25 7.45
CA SER A 108 -13.96 23.09 7.78
C SER A 108 -15.16 22.74 6.91
N GLN A 109 -16.35 23.23 7.27
CA GLN A 109 -17.55 23.06 6.45
C GLN A 109 -17.40 23.68 5.05
N GLU A 110 -16.78 24.85 4.95
CA GLU A 110 -16.49 25.51 3.67
C GLU A 110 -15.55 24.67 2.80
N HIS A 111 -14.54 24.05 3.42
CA HIS A 111 -13.64 23.15 2.74
C HIS A 111 -14.39 21.89 2.28
N SER A 112 -15.33 21.35 3.07
CA SER A 112 -16.16 20.21 2.65
C SER A 112 -16.96 20.54 1.39
N LEU A 113 -17.63 21.69 1.34
CA LEU A 113 -18.37 22.15 0.15
C LEU A 113 -17.45 22.33 -1.07
N PHE A 114 -16.21 22.80 -0.86
CA PHE A 114 -15.21 22.85 -1.93
C PHE A 114 -14.87 21.46 -2.45
N LEU A 115 -14.60 20.49 -1.57
CA LEU A 115 -14.31 19.10 -1.97
C LEU A 115 -15.49 18.46 -2.70
N GLU A 116 -16.72 18.69 -2.23
CA GLU A 116 -17.94 18.25 -2.92
C GLU A 116 -18.04 18.82 -4.34
N SER A 117 -17.72 20.11 -4.52
CA SER A 117 -17.71 20.73 -5.86
C SER A 117 -16.66 20.13 -6.81
N LYS A 118 -15.62 19.49 -6.24
CA LYS A 118 -14.52 18.83 -6.95
C LYS A 118 -14.60 17.31 -6.94
N TYR A 119 -15.69 16.75 -6.40
CA TYR A 119 -15.80 15.31 -6.16
C TYR A 119 -15.61 14.48 -7.44
N ASN A 120 -16.12 14.93 -8.58
CA ASN A 120 -15.94 14.25 -9.86
C ASN A 120 -14.47 14.12 -10.27
N SER A 121 -13.66 15.14 -10.00
CA SER A 121 -12.22 15.14 -10.27
C SER A 121 -11.51 14.17 -9.34
N ILE A 122 -11.80 14.22 -8.04
CA ILE A 122 -11.23 13.32 -7.03
C ILE A 122 -11.58 11.86 -7.37
N GLU A 123 -12.85 11.60 -7.68
CA GLU A 123 -13.34 10.28 -8.06
C GLU A 123 -12.69 9.77 -9.35
N ALA A 124 -12.53 10.64 -10.35
CA ALA A 124 -11.82 10.31 -11.59
C ALA A 124 -10.35 9.96 -11.33
N THR A 125 -9.67 10.66 -10.43
CA THR A 125 -8.31 10.33 -10.00
C THR A 125 -8.23 8.94 -9.40
N PHE A 126 -9.05 8.65 -8.38
CA PHE A 126 -9.02 7.35 -7.71
C PHE A 126 -9.38 6.20 -8.66
N PHE A 127 -10.23 6.44 -9.64
CA PHE A 127 -10.48 5.48 -10.71
C PHE A 127 -9.26 5.25 -11.61
N ILE A 128 -8.52 6.29 -12.00
CA ILE A 128 -7.32 6.16 -12.83
C ILE A 128 -6.18 5.45 -12.08
N ILE A 129 -5.92 5.87 -10.84
CA ILE A 129 -4.78 5.34 -10.07
C ILE A 129 -5.07 3.99 -9.41
N SER A 130 -6.34 3.53 -9.39
CA SER A 130 -6.72 2.28 -8.70
C SER A 130 -5.89 1.10 -9.18
N THR A 131 -5.63 0.99 -10.49
CA THR A 131 -4.85 -0.11 -11.05
C THR A 131 -3.39 -0.09 -10.57
N ILE A 132 -2.79 1.09 -10.44
CA ILE A 132 -1.42 1.23 -9.90
C ILE A 132 -1.40 0.82 -8.43
N VAL A 133 -2.37 1.32 -7.64
CA VAL A 133 -2.50 0.96 -6.22
C VAL A 133 -2.69 -0.55 -6.06
N GLN A 134 -3.56 -1.18 -6.85
CA GLN A 134 -3.78 -2.62 -6.86
C GLN A 134 -2.48 -3.37 -7.14
N ASN A 135 -1.74 -2.97 -8.18
CA ASN A 135 -0.47 -3.61 -8.54
C ASN A 135 0.58 -3.45 -7.44
N ALA A 136 0.66 -2.30 -6.79
CA ALA A 136 1.58 -2.07 -5.67
C ALA A 136 1.26 -2.99 -4.47
N ILE A 137 -0.02 -3.20 -4.17
CA ILE A 137 -0.46 -4.13 -3.12
C ILE A 137 -0.14 -5.58 -3.49
N LEU A 138 -0.40 -5.97 -4.73
CA LEU A 138 -0.04 -7.32 -5.22
C LEU A 138 1.47 -7.56 -5.16
N LYS A 139 2.28 -6.58 -5.56
CA LYS A 139 3.74 -6.63 -5.44
C LYS A 139 4.17 -6.78 -3.98
N LYS A 140 3.58 -6.01 -3.06
CA LYS A 140 3.84 -6.14 -1.61
C LYS A 140 3.51 -7.56 -1.13
N ASN A 141 2.33 -8.07 -1.46
CA ASN A 141 1.91 -9.41 -1.05
C ASN A 141 2.81 -10.50 -1.63
N PHE A 142 3.25 -10.34 -2.89
CA PHE A 142 4.20 -11.24 -3.52
C PHE A 142 5.55 -11.22 -2.79
N ILE A 143 6.09 -10.04 -2.47
CA ILE A 143 7.34 -9.90 -1.71
C ILE A 143 7.18 -10.51 -0.31
N ASP A 144 6.10 -10.21 0.41
CA ASP A 144 5.84 -10.76 1.75
C ASP A 144 5.70 -12.29 1.71
N SER A 145 5.03 -12.84 0.69
CA SER A 145 4.88 -14.29 0.52
C SER A 145 6.19 -14.96 0.09
N ALA A 146 6.97 -14.33 -0.78
CA ALA A 146 8.31 -14.79 -1.16
C ALA A 146 9.33 -14.63 -0.02
N SER A 147 9.03 -13.75 0.95
CA SER A 147 9.78 -13.58 2.18
C SER A 147 9.53 -14.70 3.18
N LEU A 148 8.60 -15.61 2.93
CA LEU A 148 8.31 -16.76 3.78
C LEU A 148 8.62 -18.06 3.01
N ASP A 149 9.24 -19.02 3.69
CA ASP A 149 9.40 -20.37 3.18
C ASP A 149 8.03 -21.06 3.15
N SER A 150 7.69 -21.70 2.02
CA SER A 150 6.34 -22.24 1.80
C SER A 150 6.01 -23.46 2.66
N VAL A 151 7.01 -24.15 3.18
CA VAL A 151 6.84 -25.37 3.99
C VAL A 151 6.70 -24.99 5.47
N THR A 152 7.59 -24.13 5.96
CA THR A 152 7.73 -23.85 7.39
C THR A 152 7.09 -22.53 7.82
N ASN A 153 6.69 -21.69 6.86
CA ASN A 153 6.15 -20.34 7.09
C ASN A 153 7.08 -19.44 7.93
N VAL A 154 8.38 -19.78 7.98
CA VAL A 154 9.44 -18.95 8.58
C VAL A 154 10.01 -18.01 7.52
N PHE A 155 10.72 -16.97 7.96
CA PHE A 155 11.34 -16.04 7.01
C PHE A 155 12.37 -16.73 6.12
N SER A 156 12.28 -16.46 4.82
CA SER A 156 13.19 -16.98 3.81
C SER A 156 14.60 -16.42 4.01
N SER A 157 15.59 -17.14 3.48
CA SER A 157 16.98 -16.70 3.50
C SER A 157 17.17 -15.33 2.83
N HIS A 158 16.37 -15.02 1.82
CA HIS A 158 16.37 -13.73 1.14
C HIS A 158 15.94 -12.60 2.08
N TYR A 159 14.80 -12.76 2.77
CA TYR A 159 14.30 -11.79 3.75
C TYR A 159 15.30 -11.57 4.91
N PHE A 160 15.91 -12.65 5.40
CA PHE A 160 16.93 -12.57 6.44
C PHE A 160 18.14 -11.74 5.99
N ILE A 161 18.66 -11.97 4.78
CA ILE A 161 19.82 -11.25 4.24
C ILE A 161 19.51 -9.77 4.04
N GLU A 162 18.34 -9.43 3.48
CA GLU A 162 17.94 -8.03 3.27
C GLU A 162 17.80 -7.26 4.59
N ASN A 163 17.16 -7.87 5.59
CA ASN A 163 16.97 -7.24 6.89
C ASN A 163 18.30 -7.11 7.65
N LEU A 164 19.12 -8.16 7.68
CA LEU A 164 20.44 -8.09 8.32
C LEU A 164 21.30 -6.99 7.69
N SER A 165 21.30 -6.90 6.35
CA SER A 165 22.05 -5.87 5.62
C SER A 165 21.55 -4.46 5.94
N SER A 166 20.24 -4.27 6.03
CA SER A 166 19.64 -2.98 6.37
C SER A 166 19.93 -2.57 7.82
N TYR A 167 19.82 -3.53 8.74
CA TYR A 167 20.13 -3.32 10.15
C TYR A 167 21.59 -2.92 10.37
N LEU A 168 22.52 -3.61 9.72
CA LEU A 168 23.96 -3.28 9.76
C LEU A 168 24.22 -1.84 9.29
N LYS A 169 23.62 -1.43 8.17
CA LYS A 169 23.74 -0.06 7.64
C LYS A 169 23.20 0.99 8.61
N LEU A 170 22.01 0.76 9.19
CA LEU A 170 21.35 1.72 10.10
C LEU A 170 22.05 1.82 11.46
N SER A 171 22.61 0.71 11.94
CA SER A 171 23.36 0.70 13.20
C SER A 171 24.60 1.59 13.14
N ASN A 172 25.07 1.96 11.93
CA ASN A 172 26.29 2.73 11.70
C ASN A 172 27.50 2.13 12.45
N ASN A 173 27.50 0.80 12.64
CA ASN A 173 28.42 0.04 13.48
C ASN A 173 28.53 0.53 14.94
N LYS A 174 27.50 1.22 15.48
CA LYS A 174 27.46 1.70 16.87
C LYS A 174 26.94 0.66 17.87
N GLN A 175 26.29 -0.40 17.40
CA GLN A 175 26.03 -1.57 18.23
C GLN A 175 27.27 -2.46 18.20
N ASN A 176 27.76 -2.82 19.37
CA ASN A 176 29.04 -3.51 19.49
C ASN A 176 28.97 -4.99 19.06
N GLU A 177 27.80 -5.65 19.12
CA GLU A 177 27.70 -7.10 18.90
C GLU A 177 26.34 -7.52 18.32
N ILE A 178 26.36 -8.40 17.31
CA ILE A 178 25.19 -9.11 16.77
C ILE A 178 25.42 -10.59 16.97
N PHE A 179 24.43 -11.29 17.54
CA PHE A 179 24.48 -12.73 17.75
C PHE A 179 23.55 -13.43 16.76
N LEU A 180 24.07 -14.47 16.10
CA LEU A 180 23.32 -15.31 15.18
C LEU A 180 23.30 -16.74 15.72
N LEU A 181 22.11 -17.34 15.80
CA LEU A 181 21.91 -18.75 16.13
C LEU A 181 21.55 -19.50 14.86
N MET A 182 22.33 -20.51 14.52
CA MET A 182 22.04 -21.43 13.41
C MET A 182 21.67 -22.79 14.00
N VAL A 183 20.51 -23.30 13.61
CA VAL A 183 19.99 -24.60 14.05
C VAL A 183 19.87 -25.51 12.83
N GLY A 184 20.27 -26.76 12.98
CA GLY A 184 20.14 -27.80 11.95
C GLY A 184 19.60 -29.09 12.56
N ILE A 185 18.88 -29.88 11.76
CA ILE A 185 18.32 -31.16 12.18
C ILE A 185 19.32 -32.27 11.88
N ASP A 186 19.83 -32.92 12.94
CA ASP A 186 20.75 -34.03 12.80
C ASP A 186 20.09 -35.21 12.08
N ARG A 187 20.85 -35.83 11.17
CA ARG A 187 20.43 -37.01 10.39
C ARG A 187 19.15 -36.84 9.57
N PHE A 188 18.74 -35.61 9.25
CA PHE A 188 17.53 -35.35 8.44
C PHE A 188 17.51 -36.14 7.12
N LYS A 189 18.66 -36.29 6.45
CA LYS A 189 18.78 -37.12 5.25
C LYS A 189 18.38 -38.58 5.48
N ALA A 190 18.78 -39.17 6.61
CA ALA A 190 18.43 -40.55 6.93
C ALA A 190 16.92 -40.71 7.16
N VAL A 191 16.26 -39.69 7.74
CA VAL A 191 14.81 -39.66 7.89
C VAL A 191 14.11 -39.66 6.53
N VAL A 192 14.56 -38.83 5.59
CA VAL A 192 14.03 -38.81 4.21
C VAL A 192 14.25 -40.16 3.52
N ASP A 193 15.44 -40.73 3.65
CA ASP A 193 15.83 -41.99 3.01
C ASP A 193 15.06 -43.21 3.58
N GLU A 194 14.74 -43.22 4.88
CA GLU A 194 14.06 -44.34 5.56
C GLU A 194 12.53 -44.25 5.53
N PHE A 195 11.95 -43.04 5.65
CA PHE A 195 10.52 -42.86 5.87
C PHE A 195 9.79 -42.26 4.67
N ASN A 196 10.34 -41.20 4.06
CA ASN A 196 9.91 -40.43 2.87
C ASN A 196 9.91 -38.90 3.14
N TYR A 197 9.60 -38.13 2.10
CA TYR A 197 9.54 -36.66 2.18
C TYR A 197 8.37 -36.13 3.01
N GLU A 198 7.21 -36.80 3.04
CA GLU A 198 6.05 -36.33 3.82
C GLU A 198 6.35 -36.32 5.32
N ILE A 199 6.96 -37.40 5.84
CA ILE A 199 7.34 -37.51 7.26
C ILE A 199 8.47 -36.53 7.60
N ALA A 200 9.38 -36.29 6.66
CA ALA A 200 10.44 -35.30 6.83
C ALA A 200 9.91 -33.86 6.86
N GLU A 201 8.84 -33.58 6.10
CA GLU A 201 8.17 -32.27 6.08
C GLU A 201 7.53 -31.96 7.44
N ASP A 202 6.86 -32.94 8.05
CA ASP A 202 6.27 -32.81 9.40
C ASP A 202 7.31 -32.50 10.50
N ILE A 203 8.55 -32.99 10.36
CA ILE A 203 9.65 -32.73 11.31
C ILE A 203 10.24 -31.32 11.13
N ASN A 204 10.06 -30.74 9.95
CA ASN A 204 10.64 -29.45 9.57
C ASN A 204 9.74 -28.26 9.97
N ILE A 205 8.47 -28.52 10.33
CA ILE A 205 7.48 -27.55 10.84
C ILE A 205 7.61 -27.38 12.35
#